data_AF-A0A961DCM3-F1
#
_entry.id   AF-A0A961DCM3-F1
#
_cell.length_a   1.000
_cell.length_b   1.000
_cell.length_c   1.000
_cell.angle_alpha   90.00
_cell.angle_beta   90.00
_cell.angle_gamma   90.00
#
_symmetry.space_group_name_H-M   'P 1'
#
loop_
_entity.id
_entity.type
_entity.pdbx_description
1 polymer ?
#
loop_
_entity_poly.entity_id
_entity_poly.type
_entity_poly.pdbx_seq_one_letter_code
_entity_poly.pdbx_strand_id
1 'polypeptide(L)'
;MFRVIAIFLTFLATVSGAEPRLLVHYMPWYATKDVSGAWGWHWTMNHFDPEQKKWDDQRKIASHDYPLIGPYDSGDDHALEYHALLMKIAGLDGVVIDWYGTSEINDHAMNHRNTLKFIPWLKKAGLSFAVCYEDQAVKSLKDGGDIKQAEKDLHWAEEHFFSDPSYVKQHGRPLLLVFGPQHLKWKFDLGSKPLVFGLSHLAKQNGLDGAFAWPPVAGGKSLSPEHWKKELTNIYAQKLPFIATAFPGFKDIYLQAGVHASYGSIASRAGLTLSESLAQALESKTPLIQIATWNDYGEGTMIEPTRSNGFRHLEKLPRCGNPADLRLPVMLYQLRKRGGDAAKLDEASARMFESKFTKAEALLASVSRELDKQTIDGGYHLTTELLYREGNGTTAAMNQRCRLDVYAPATKRPFSTVIWFHGGGLTQGERSIPLPLRNQGIAVVAANYRLSPGVKSPVFIEDAAAAIAWTFKHIADFGGDPQHIFVSGHSAGAYLTLMCGLDKKWLTTHGVDADQIAGLIPLSPQVITHFTIRDERGIAETQPIIDDLAPLFHVRKTAPPMLLVTGDREKELMGRYEECAYFGRMMKLAGHKHTTLHELDGFDHGKMPEPAFPLLLKFIETIETESAKK
;
A
#
# COMPACT_ATOMS: atom_id res chain seq x y z
N MET A 1 10.61 42.53 -32.58
CA MET A 1 9.78 42.35 -31.37
C MET A 1 9.54 40.85 -31.22
N PHE A 2 10.40 40.16 -30.48
CA PHE A 2 10.19 38.86 -29.80
C PHE A 2 11.54 38.52 -29.15
N ARG A 3 11.64 38.77 -27.83
CA ARG A 3 12.81 38.47 -27.01
C ARG A 3 12.81 36.97 -26.73
N VAL A 4 13.88 36.29 -27.11
CA VAL A 4 14.21 34.94 -26.65
C VAL A 4 14.63 35.06 -25.18
N ILE A 5 13.84 34.52 -24.26
CA ILE A 5 14.23 34.35 -22.86
C ILE A 5 15.02 33.04 -22.79
N ALA A 6 16.34 33.16 -22.81
CA ALA A 6 17.23 32.07 -22.41
C ALA A 6 17.16 31.95 -20.88
N ILE A 7 16.53 30.88 -20.39
CA ILE A 7 16.55 30.52 -18.98
C ILE A 7 17.95 30.00 -18.68
N PHE A 8 18.73 30.79 -17.96
CA PHE A 8 20.00 30.37 -17.36
C PHE A 8 19.70 29.30 -16.30
N LEU A 9 20.09 28.05 -16.57
CA LEU A 9 20.34 27.06 -15.51
C LEU A 9 21.55 27.53 -14.72
N THR A 10 21.31 28.17 -13.57
CA THR A 10 22.33 28.37 -12.55
C THR A 10 22.68 27.02 -11.95
N PHE A 11 23.82 26.48 -12.38
CA PHE A 11 24.54 25.44 -11.64
C PHE A 11 24.89 26.02 -10.27
N LEU A 12 24.13 25.64 -9.24
CA LEU A 12 24.54 25.85 -7.85
C LEU A 12 25.74 24.95 -7.60
N ALA A 13 26.91 25.59 -7.47
CA ALA A 13 28.12 24.94 -7.00
C ALA A 13 27.84 24.27 -5.64
N THR A 14 28.10 22.97 -5.61
CA THR A 14 28.00 22.09 -4.46
C THR A 14 28.86 22.59 -3.31
N VAL A 15 28.23 23.03 -2.22
CA VAL A 15 28.88 23.02 -0.91
C VAL A 15 28.87 21.55 -0.46
N SER A 16 30.01 20.89 -0.65
CA SER A 16 30.28 19.51 -0.23
C SER A 16 30.23 19.39 1.30
N GLY A 17 29.03 19.24 1.87
CA GLY A 17 28.81 18.52 3.12
C GLY A 17 28.48 17.06 2.79
N ALA A 18 28.88 16.11 3.64
CA ALA A 18 28.46 14.72 3.49
C ALA A 18 26.93 14.65 3.55
N GLU A 19 26.30 13.91 2.62
CA GLU A 19 24.86 13.69 2.66
C GLU A 19 24.46 12.99 3.98
N PRO A 20 23.31 13.38 4.58
CA PRO A 20 22.87 12.78 5.83
C PRO A 20 22.42 11.33 5.61
N ARG A 21 22.69 10.48 6.60
CA ARG A 21 22.21 9.10 6.55
C ARG A 21 20.73 9.06 6.88
N LEU A 22 19.96 8.33 6.08
CA LEU A 22 18.52 8.16 6.20
C LEU A 22 18.24 6.80 6.81
N LEU A 23 17.84 6.81 8.07
CA LEU A 23 17.44 5.63 8.81
C LEU A 23 15.91 5.58 8.88
N VAL A 24 15.33 4.40 8.86
CA VAL A 24 13.88 4.21 9.08
C VAL A 24 13.64 3.52 10.41
N HIS A 25 12.65 3.98 11.15
CA HIS A 25 12.28 3.39 12.44
C HIS A 25 11.37 2.17 12.24
N TYR A 26 11.67 1.02 12.84
CA TYR A 26 11.07 -0.28 12.51
C TYR A 26 10.48 -1.00 13.72
N MET A 27 9.29 -1.56 13.54
CA MET A 27 8.54 -2.31 14.54
C MET A 27 8.68 -3.83 14.32
N PRO A 28 9.28 -4.59 15.27
CA PRO A 28 9.48 -6.04 15.14
C PRO A 28 8.35 -6.91 15.74
N TRP A 29 7.17 -6.34 15.98
CA TRP A 29 6.15 -6.89 16.89
C TRP A 29 4.93 -7.55 16.24
N TYR A 30 4.87 -7.61 14.91
CA TYR A 30 3.71 -8.19 14.23
C TYR A 30 3.75 -9.71 14.31
N ALA A 31 2.62 -10.35 14.62
CA ALA A 31 2.54 -11.80 14.76
C ALA A 31 1.29 -12.35 14.09
N THR A 32 1.44 -13.43 13.33
CA THR A 32 0.35 -14.11 12.63
C THR A 32 0.22 -15.56 13.05
N LYS A 33 -0.96 -16.12 12.81
CA LYS A 33 -1.28 -17.48 13.25
C LYS A 33 -0.42 -18.56 12.60
N ASP A 34 -0.02 -18.39 11.35
CA ASP A 34 0.77 -19.37 10.59
C ASP A 34 2.24 -19.45 11.02
N VAL A 35 2.78 -18.38 11.63
CA VAL A 35 4.19 -18.33 12.05
C VAL A 35 4.33 -18.36 13.57
N SER A 36 3.61 -17.50 14.29
CA SER A 36 3.66 -17.40 15.75
C SER A 36 2.56 -18.19 16.47
N GLY A 37 1.67 -18.86 15.73
CA GLY A 37 0.58 -19.67 16.30
C GLY A 37 -0.66 -18.88 16.73
N ALA A 38 -0.58 -17.55 16.79
CA ALA A 38 -1.70 -16.66 17.11
C ALA A 38 -1.56 -15.28 16.43
N TRP A 39 -2.67 -14.54 16.34
CA TRP A 39 -2.65 -13.13 15.95
C TRP A 39 -2.14 -12.27 17.10
N GLY A 40 -1.09 -11.49 16.86
CA GLY A 40 -0.49 -10.61 17.85
C GLY A 40 -1.37 -9.41 18.19
N TRP A 41 -1.09 -8.77 19.33
CA TRP A 41 -1.80 -7.57 19.77
C TRP A 41 -1.71 -6.44 18.74
N HIS A 42 -0.58 -6.26 18.06
CA HIS A 42 -0.42 -5.18 17.07
C HIS A 42 -1.26 -5.33 15.79
N TRP A 43 -1.82 -6.52 15.51
CA TRP A 43 -2.83 -6.69 14.44
C TRP A 43 -4.27 -6.63 14.94
N THR A 44 -4.51 -6.81 16.24
CA THR A 44 -5.85 -7.01 16.80
C THR A 44 -6.29 -5.88 17.73
N MET A 45 -5.36 -5.34 18.52
CA MET A 45 -5.58 -4.46 19.66
C MET A 45 -6.72 -4.94 20.59
N ASN A 46 -6.91 -6.27 20.69
CA ASN A 46 -8.03 -6.92 21.37
C ASN A 46 -9.43 -6.47 20.90
N HIS A 47 -9.54 -5.87 19.72
CA HIS A 47 -10.78 -5.33 19.16
C HIS A 47 -11.09 -5.90 17.78
N PHE A 48 -10.09 -5.92 16.91
CA PHE A 48 -10.20 -6.42 15.54
C PHE A 48 -9.91 -7.92 15.49
N ASP A 49 -10.69 -8.62 14.66
CA ASP A 49 -10.56 -10.06 14.44
C ASP A 49 -10.08 -10.33 13.00
N PRO A 50 -8.79 -10.63 12.81
CA PRO A 50 -8.23 -10.88 11.48
C PRO A 50 -8.73 -12.16 10.82
N GLU A 51 -9.45 -13.05 11.51
CA GLU A 51 -10.11 -14.19 10.88
C GLU A 51 -11.32 -13.75 10.03
N GLN A 52 -11.89 -12.58 10.33
CA GLN A 52 -12.93 -11.99 9.50
C GLN A 52 -12.31 -11.28 8.29
N LYS A 53 -12.67 -11.75 7.10
CA LYS A 53 -12.29 -11.15 5.82
C LYS A 53 -13.45 -10.37 5.21
N LYS A 54 -13.12 -9.29 4.52
CA LYS A 54 -14.01 -8.55 3.61
C LYS A 54 -14.05 -9.26 2.26
N TRP A 55 -15.00 -8.87 1.40
CA TRP A 55 -15.14 -9.40 0.05
C TRP A 55 -13.89 -9.29 -0.84
N ASP A 56 -12.99 -8.33 -0.58
CA ASP A 56 -11.77 -8.07 -1.34
C ASP A 56 -10.51 -8.75 -0.74
N ASP A 57 -10.75 -9.78 0.08
CA ASP A 57 -9.73 -10.58 0.78
C ASP A 57 -8.94 -9.82 1.86
N GLN A 58 -9.37 -8.60 2.23
CA GLN A 58 -8.77 -7.88 3.35
C GLN A 58 -9.28 -8.41 4.70
N ARG A 59 -8.36 -8.77 5.57
CA ARG A 59 -8.62 -9.11 6.98
C ARG A 59 -8.97 -7.86 7.81
N LYS A 60 -9.82 -7.99 8.82
CA LYS A 60 -10.07 -6.92 9.80
C LYS A 60 -8.91 -6.82 10.77
N ILE A 61 -8.07 -5.80 10.61
CA ILE A 61 -6.88 -5.55 11.43
C ILE A 61 -6.95 -4.18 12.11
N ALA A 62 -6.13 -4.00 13.14
CA ALA A 62 -5.94 -2.74 13.86
C ALA A 62 -5.09 -1.74 13.05
N SER A 63 -5.64 -1.27 11.91
CA SER A 63 -5.04 -0.22 11.12
C SER A 63 -6.07 0.47 10.21
N HIS A 64 -5.79 1.74 9.86
CA HIS A 64 -6.54 2.47 8.83
C HIS A 64 -6.09 2.12 7.41
N ASP A 65 -4.92 1.50 7.24
CA ASP A 65 -4.39 1.07 5.96
C ASP A 65 -4.05 -0.43 5.97
N TYR A 66 -3.85 -1.01 4.81
CA TYR A 66 -3.63 -2.46 4.66
C TYR A 66 -2.26 -2.73 4.02
N PRO A 67 -1.36 -3.50 4.66
CA PRO A 67 -0.06 -3.84 4.07
C PRO A 67 -0.24 -4.42 2.68
N LEU A 68 0.61 -4.04 1.72
CA LEU A 68 0.48 -4.49 0.33
C LEU A 68 0.59 -6.02 0.21
N ILE A 69 1.46 -6.63 1.04
CA ILE A 69 1.63 -8.09 1.14
C ILE A 69 0.65 -8.77 2.11
N GLY A 70 -0.28 -8.01 2.69
CA GLY A 70 -1.18 -8.44 3.77
C GLY A 70 -0.49 -8.51 5.15
N PRO A 71 -1.26 -8.75 6.22
CA PRO A 71 -0.74 -8.92 7.57
C PRO A 71 0.30 -10.03 7.61
N TYR A 72 1.47 -9.73 8.16
CA TYR A 72 2.62 -10.62 8.20
C TYR A 72 3.12 -10.81 9.63
N ASP A 73 3.97 -11.82 9.82
CA ASP A 73 4.72 -12.05 11.06
C ASP A 73 6.12 -11.42 10.94
N SER A 74 6.56 -10.72 11.98
CA SER A 74 7.90 -10.10 12.02
C SER A 74 9.02 -11.13 12.24
N GLY A 75 8.69 -12.38 12.55
CA GLY A 75 9.61 -13.52 12.61
C GLY A 75 9.70 -14.34 11.32
N ASP A 76 8.88 -14.01 10.31
CA ASP A 76 8.90 -14.66 8.99
C ASP A 76 10.09 -14.18 8.15
N ASP A 77 10.98 -15.10 7.79
CA ASP A 77 12.16 -14.77 6.99
C ASP A 77 11.80 -14.22 5.60
N HIS A 78 10.64 -14.56 5.05
CA HIS A 78 10.18 -14.00 3.77
C HIS A 78 9.73 -12.54 3.91
N ALA A 79 9.09 -12.17 5.02
CA ALA A 79 8.72 -10.79 5.30
C ALA A 79 9.96 -9.93 5.57
N LEU A 80 10.93 -10.46 6.32
CA LEU A 80 12.20 -9.79 6.60
C LEU A 80 13.06 -9.59 5.34
N GLU A 81 13.12 -10.58 4.45
CA GLU A 81 13.76 -10.48 3.14
C GLU A 81 13.10 -9.38 2.29
N TYR A 82 11.77 -9.38 2.24
CA TYR A 82 10.97 -8.36 1.56
C TYR A 82 11.26 -6.94 2.05
N HIS A 83 11.26 -6.74 3.38
CA HIS A 83 11.57 -5.45 3.99
C HIS A 83 13.00 -4.98 3.64
N ALA A 84 14.01 -5.83 3.83
CA ALA A 84 15.40 -5.47 3.57
C ALA A 84 15.64 -5.12 2.10
N LEU A 85 15.04 -5.86 1.17
CA LEU A 85 15.14 -5.59 -0.27
C LEU A 85 14.45 -4.27 -0.64
N LEU A 86 13.23 -4.01 -0.14
CA LEU A 86 12.56 -2.74 -0.42
C LEU A 86 13.34 -1.55 0.16
N MET A 87 13.83 -1.65 1.40
CA MET A 87 14.63 -0.60 2.02
C MET A 87 15.88 -0.28 1.20
N LYS A 88 16.54 -1.33 0.67
CA LYS A 88 17.69 -1.20 -0.25
C LYS A 88 17.31 -0.49 -1.54
N ILE A 89 16.26 -0.95 -2.22
CA ILE A 89 15.82 -0.38 -3.51
C ILE A 89 15.36 1.07 -3.32
N ALA A 90 14.75 1.39 -2.18
CA ALA A 90 14.29 2.73 -1.83
C ALA A 90 15.42 3.69 -1.40
N GLY A 91 16.66 3.18 -1.27
CA GLY A 91 17.85 4.01 -0.98
C GLY A 91 18.00 4.44 0.48
N LEU A 92 17.48 3.64 1.42
CA LEU A 92 17.73 3.85 2.85
C LEU A 92 19.16 3.41 3.24
N ASP A 93 19.72 4.02 4.29
CA ASP A 93 21.07 3.68 4.80
C ASP A 93 21.04 2.71 5.98
N GLY A 94 19.87 2.53 6.59
CA GLY A 94 19.73 1.66 7.74
C GLY A 94 18.41 1.76 8.47
N VAL A 95 18.36 1.08 9.61
CA VAL A 95 17.15 0.90 10.40
C VAL A 95 17.41 1.25 11.86
N VAL A 96 16.50 1.97 12.49
CA VAL A 96 16.40 2.04 13.95
C VAL A 96 15.36 1.02 14.37
N ILE A 97 15.76 -0.07 15.01
CA ILE A 97 14.87 -1.15 15.43
C ILE A 97 14.34 -0.85 16.83
N ASP A 98 13.02 -0.79 16.98
CA ASP A 98 12.40 -0.68 18.30
C ASP A 98 12.66 -1.96 19.12
N TRP A 99 13.14 -1.81 20.35
CA TRP A 99 13.70 -2.92 21.12
C TRP A 99 13.31 -2.89 22.60
N TYR A 100 12.66 -3.97 23.04
CA TYR A 100 12.05 -4.14 24.37
C TYR A 100 12.95 -4.86 25.38
N GLY A 101 14.23 -5.03 25.05
CA GLY A 101 15.19 -5.75 25.90
C GLY A 101 15.20 -7.27 25.69
N THR A 102 15.76 -8.00 26.66
CA THR A 102 15.97 -9.47 26.66
C THR A 102 15.04 -10.21 27.62
N SER A 103 14.06 -9.50 28.20
CA SER A 103 13.14 -10.08 29.17
C SER A 103 12.06 -10.94 28.51
N GLU A 104 11.48 -11.85 29.29
CA GLU A 104 10.35 -12.70 28.88
C GLU A 104 8.99 -12.07 29.26
N ILE A 105 8.93 -10.74 29.35
CA ILE A 105 7.72 -10.00 29.74
C ILE A 105 6.90 -9.77 28.47
N ASN A 106 5.58 -10.01 28.53
CA ASN A 106 4.66 -9.82 27.39
C ASN A 106 5.19 -10.48 26.09
N ASP A 107 5.42 -9.69 25.05
CA ASP A 107 5.92 -10.08 23.73
C ASP A 107 7.42 -9.77 23.53
N HIS A 108 8.14 -9.34 24.57
CA HIS A 108 9.52 -8.87 24.46
C HIS A 108 10.46 -9.94 23.90
N ALA A 109 10.28 -11.20 24.30
CA ALA A 109 11.09 -12.32 23.79
C ALA A 109 10.89 -12.56 22.29
N MET A 110 9.65 -12.37 21.80
CA MET A 110 9.36 -12.40 20.37
C MET A 110 10.02 -11.22 19.67
N ASN A 111 9.86 -10.00 20.19
CA ASN A 111 10.42 -8.79 19.61
C ASN A 111 11.95 -8.89 19.54
N HIS A 112 12.60 -9.36 20.59
CA HIS A 112 14.04 -9.61 20.64
C HIS A 112 14.49 -10.65 19.60
N ARG A 113 13.80 -11.80 19.52
CA ARG A 113 14.09 -12.84 18.51
C ARG A 113 13.93 -12.30 17.08
N ASN A 114 12.88 -11.53 16.82
CA ASN A 114 12.60 -10.95 15.51
C ASN A 114 13.67 -9.91 15.13
N THR A 115 14.11 -9.07 16.09
CA THR A 115 15.24 -8.15 15.92
C THR A 115 16.52 -8.89 15.51
N LEU A 116 16.85 -9.99 16.21
CA LEU A 116 18.01 -10.83 15.88
C LEU A 116 17.92 -11.46 14.49
N LYS A 117 16.72 -11.89 14.07
CA LYS A 117 16.48 -12.43 12.73
C LYS A 117 16.61 -11.37 11.63
N PHE A 118 16.26 -10.12 11.90
CA PHE A 118 16.27 -9.08 10.87
C PHE A 118 17.68 -8.58 10.54
N ILE A 119 18.57 -8.50 11.53
CA ILE A 119 19.93 -7.96 11.37
C ILE A 119 20.72 -8.63 10.23
N PRO A 120 20.75 -9.97 10.07
CA PRO A 120 21.38 -10.61 8.92
C PRO A 120 20.86 -10.15 7.55
N TRP A 121 19.55 -9.91 7.43
CA TRP A 121 18.94 -9.40 6.19
C TRP A 121 19.36 -7.95 5.91
N LEU A 122 19.42 -7.11 6.95
CA LEU A 122 19.95 -5.74 6.83
C LEU A 122 21.40 -5.74 6.35
N LYS A 123 22.25 -6.57 6.93
CA LYS A 123 23.65 -6.73 6.51
C LYS A 123 23.75 -7.18 5.05
N LYS A 124 22.95 -8.16 4.65
CA LYS A 124 22.87 -8.64 3.26
C LYS A 124 22.45 -7.53 2.28
N ALA A 125 21.57 -6.63 2.72
CA ALA A 125 21.16 -5.45 1.97
C ALA A 125 22.25 -4.36 1.86
N GLY A 126 23.26 -4.39 2.75
CA GLY A 126 24.22 -3.31 2.94
C GLY A 126 23.67 -2.18 3.82
N LEU A 127 22.63 -2.46 4.61
CA LEU A 127 21.97 -1.52 5.51
C LEU A 127 22.59 -1.63 6.91
N SER A 128 22.78 -0.47 7.54
CA SER A 128 23.18 -0.40 8.95
C SER A 128 21.99 -0.56 9.89
N PHE A 129 22.26 -0.74 11.18
CA PHE A 129 21.20 -0.76 12.19
C PHE A 129 21.62 -0.05 13.49
N ALA A 130 20.62 0.45 14.22
CA ALA A 130 20.71 0.89 15.60
C ALA A 130 19.49 0.36 16.36
N VAL A 131 19.51 0.38 17.69
CA VAL A 131 18.33 0.07 18.50
C VAL A 131 17.76 1.33 19.17
N CYS A 132 16.43 1.35 19.28
CA CYS A 132 15.69 2.27 20.13
C CYS A 132 15.14 1.47 21.31
N TYR A 133 15.65 1.72 22.52
CA TYR A 133 15.24 1.01 23.72
C TYR A 133 13.92 1.58 24.26
N GLU A 134 12.92 0.72 24.45
CA GLU A 134 11.62 1.10 25.02
C GLU A 134 11.65 0.99 26.54
N ASP A 135 11.88 2.10 27.23
CA ASP A 135 12.06 2.09 28.69
C ASP A 135 10.76 1.80 29.46
N GLN A 136 9.60 2.01 28.82
CA GLN A 136 8.31 1.61 29.36
C GLN A 136 8.14 0.09 29.41
N ALA A 137 8.91 -0.68 28.65
CA ALA A 137 8.84 -2.14 28.62
C ALA A 137 9.04 -2.74 30.03
N VAL A 138 9.94 -2.17 30.82
CA VAL A 138 10.28 -2.68 32.16
C VAL A 138 9.44 -2.08 33.30
N LYS A 139 8.48 -1.18 33.03
CA LYS A 139 7.71 -0.46 34.06
C LYS A 139 6.88 -1.35 35.00
N SER A 140 6.55 -2.55 34.53
CA SER A 140 5.80 -3.54 35.30
C SER A 140 6.65 -4.14 36.42
N LEU A 141 7.98 -4.16 36.27
CA LEU A 141 8.91 -4.65 37.27
C LEU A 141 8.98 -3.68 38.47
N LYS A 142 9.02 -4.23 39.67
CA LYS A 142 8.99 -3.49 40.95
C LYS A 142 10.28 -3.70 41.74
N ASP A 143 10.41 -2.94 42.84
CA ASP A 143 11.51 -3.07 43.81
C ASP A 143 12.91 -2.97 43.19
N GLY A 144 13.07 -2.08 42.20
CA GLY A 144 14.31 -1.86 41.45
C GLY A 144 14.63 -2.92 40.40
N GLY A 145 13.71 -3.87 40.17
CA GLY A 145 13.84 -4.87 39.10
C GLY A 145 13.84 -4.26 37.70
N ASP A 146 13.15 -3.13 37.51
CA ASP A 146 13.15 -2.34 36.28
C ASP A 146 14.55 -1.83 35.92
N ILE A 147 15.25 -1.23 36.89
CA ILE A 147 16.63 -0.74 36.72
C ILE A 147 17.57 -1.90 36.45
N LYS A 148 17.50 -2.98 37.25
CA LYS A 148 18.36 -4.17 37.07
C LYS A 148 18.15 -4.82 35.70
N GLN A 149 16.91 -4.89 35.24
CA GLN A 149 16.60 -5.45 33.92
C GLN A 149 17.12 -4.54 32.81
N ALA A 150 16.95 -3.22 32.93
CA ALA A 150 17.52 -2.27 31.97
C ALA A 150 19.05 -2.32 31.93
N GLU A 151 19.74 -2.42 33.07
CA GLU A 151 21.19 -2.62 33.14
C GLU A 151 21.61 -3.90 32.39
N LYS A 152 20.91 -5.01 32.65
CA LYS A 152 21.14 -6.28 31.95
C LYS A 152 20.97 -6.13 30.44
N ASP A 153 19.89 -5.50 30.00
CA ASP A 153 19.59 -5.32 28.58
C ASP A 153 20.64 -4.43 27.90
N LEU A 154 21.02 -3.31 28.51
CA LEU A 154 21.99 -2.40 27.94
C LEU A 154 23.40 -3.01 27.85
N HIS A 155 23.83 -3.79 28.85
CA HIS A 155 25.09 -4.53 28.75
C HIS A 155 25.02 -5.65 27.69
N TRP A 156 23.86 -6.30 27.55
CA TRP A 156 23.67 -7.28 26.48
C TRP A 156 23.80 -6.61 25.11
N ALA A 157 23.18 -5.44 24.90
CA ALA A 157 23.30 -4.68 23.65
C ALA A 157 24.75 -4.21 23.39
N GLU A 158 25.48 -3.85 24.44
CA GLU A 158 26.89 -3.51 24.34
C GLU A 158 27.76 -4.67 23.83
N GLU A 159 27.54 -5.87 24.37
CA GLU A 159 28.25 -7.07 23.99
C GLU A 159 27.88 -7.53 22.55
N HIS A 160 26.61 -7.45 22.19
CA HIS A 160 26.08 -8.12 20.99
C HIS A 160 25.79 -7.18 19.80
N PHE A 161 25.49 -5.90 20.04
CA PHE A 161 25.13 -4.95 18.98
C PHE A 161 26.19 -3.89 18.75
N PHE A 162 26.67 -3.22 19.81
CA PHE A 162 27.50 -2.01 19.65
C PHE A 162 28.86 -2.27 19.00
N SER A 163 29.38 -3.48 19.13
CA SER A 163 30.62 -3.92 18.49
C SER A 163 30.45 -4.24 17.01
N ASP A 164 29.21 -4.48 16.54
CA ASP A 164 28.94 -4.91 15.16
C ASP A 164 29.41 -3.85 14.14
N PRO A 165 30.12 -4.24 13.06
CA PRO A 165 30.56 -3.30 12.03
C PRO A 165 29.42 -2.57 11.31
N SER A 166 28.23 -3.17 11.27
CA SER A 166 27.03 -2.59 10.65
C SER A 166 26.21 -1.76 11.65
N TYR A 167 26.63 -1.69 12.92
CA TYR A 167 25.97 -0.85 13.91
C TYR A 167 26.27 0.64 13.66
N VAL A 168 25.26 1.50 13.77
CA VAL A 168 25.43 2.94 13.54
C VAL A 168 26.33 3.52 14.63
N LYS A 169 27.41 4.19 14.20
CA LYS A 169 28.35 4.90 15.06
C LYS A 169 28.51 6.35 14.59
N GLN A 170 28.65 7.27 15.53
CA GLN A 170 29.06 8.65 15.28
C GLN A 170 30.31 8.95 16.09
N HIS A 171 31.34 9.48 15.43
CA HIS A 171 32.64 9.75 16.07
C HIS A 171 33.21 8.53 16.83
N GLY A 172 32.99 7.32 16.30
CA GLY A 172 33.41 6.05 16.91
C GLY A 172 32.53 5.53 18.05
N ARG A 173 31.57 6.32 18.54
CA ARG A 173 30.64 5.93 19.61
C ARG A 173 29.37 5.28 19.02
N PRO A 174 28.88 4.15 19.57
CA PRO A 174 27.60 3.55 19.16
C PRO A 174 26.43 4.51 19.37
N LEU A 175 25.46 4.51 18.47
CA LEU A 175 24.21 5.25 18.64
C LEU A 175 23.18 4.40 19.41
N LEU A 176 22.63 4.93 20.50
CA LEU A 176 21.54 4.31 21.24
C LEU A 176 20.37 5.28 21.31
N LEU A 177 19.22 4.91 20.75
CA LEU A 177 17.99 5.65 20.97
C LEU A 177 17.27 5.08 22.19
N VAL A 178 16.49 5.92 22.85
CA VAL A 178 15.58 5.53 23.93
C VAL A 178 14.23 6.18 23.61
N PHE A 179 13.16 5.40 23.53
CA PHE A 179 11.82 5.93 23.27
C PHE A 179 11.25 6.58 24.53
N GLY A 180 11.92 7.64 24.97
CA GLY A 180 11.77 8.24 26.27
C GLY A 180 13.04 9.03 26.66
N PRO A 181 13.57 8.87 27.88
CA PRO A 181 13.11 7.95 28.91
C PRO A 181 11.86 8.52 29.62
N GLN A 182 10.80 7.73 29.62
CA GLN A 182 9.50 8.08 30.19
C GLN A 182 9.31 7.52 31.61
N HIS A 183 9.99 6.43 31.94
CA HIS A 183 9.92 5.71 33.21
C HIS A 183 11.23 5.76 33.98
N LEU A 184 12.35 5.44 33.30
CA LEU A 184 13.67 5.35 33.93
C LEU A 184 14.34 6.72 34.05
N LYS A 185 15.13 6.93 35.11
CA LYS A 185 16.12 8.03 35.12
C LYS A 185 17.40 7.53 34.47
N TRP A 186 17.83 8.19 33.41
CA TRP A 186 18.98 7.71 32.64
C TRP A 186 20.30 7.88 33.39
N LYS A 187 20.85 6.79 33.93
CA LYS A 187 22.12 6.75 34.68
C LYS A 187 22.83 5.39 34.53
N PHE A 188 23.01 4.94 33.30
CA PHE A 188 23.66 3.66 33.00
C PHE A 188 25.11 3.89 32.56
N ASP A 189 26.04 3.12 33.14
CA ASP A 189 27.48 3.20 32.82
C ASP A 189 27.89 2.01 31.93
N LEU A 190 28.18 2.30 30.68
CA LEU A 190 28.54 1.33 29.65
C LEU A 190 29.96 1.62 29.15
N GLY A 191 30.80 0.59 29.05
CA GLY A 191 32.19 0.71 28.63
C GLY A 191 32.37 1.31 27.22
N SER A 192 31.42 1.08 26.32
CA SER A 192 31.37 1.56 24.95
C SER A 192 31.00 3.05 24.85
N LYS A 193 30.48 3.64 25.94
CA LYS A 193 30.02 5.03 26.03
C LYS A 193 29.15 5.43 24.83
N PRO A 194 27.98 4.78 24.62
CA PRO A 194 27.14 5.11 23.47
C PRO A 194 26.68 6.57 23.53
N LEU A 195 26.37 7.15 22.38
CA LEU A 195 25.64 8.40 22.25
C LEU A 195 24.17 8.11 22.46
N VAL A 196 23.59 8.65 23.53
CA VAL A 196 22.20 8.38 23.90
C VAL A 196 21.29 9.50 23.44
N PHE A 197 20.31 9.16 22.61
CA PHE A 197 19.32 10.09 22.07
C PHE A 197 17.92 9.71 22.58
N GLY A 198 17.19 10.68 23.15
CA GLY A 198 15.83 10.47 23.65
C GLY A 198 14.78 11.33 22.95
N LEU A 199 13.52 11.22 23.37
CA LEU A 199 12.46 12.08 22.87
C LEU A 199 12.76 13.55 23.19
N SER A 200 12.51 14.44 22.23
CA SER A 200 12.90 15.86 22.30
C SER A 200 12.43 16.62 23.56
N HIS A 201 11.30 16.23 24.14
CA HIS A 201 10.77 16.84 25.37
C HIS A 201 11.33 16.24 26.67
N LEU A 202 12.08 15.13 26.60
CA LEU A 202 12.62 14.39 27.75
C LEU A 202 14.15 14.36 27.79
N ALA A 203 14.82 14.53 26.65
CA ALA A 203 16.27 14.39 26.53
C ALA A 203 17.04 15.33 27.46
N LYS A 204 16.69 16.63 27.46
CA LYS A 204 17.35 17.63 28.30
C LYS A 204 17.15 17.37 29.80
N GLN A 205 15.95 16.95 30.19
CA GLN A 205 15.64 16.65 31.60
C GLN A 205 16.44 15.47 32.14
N ASN A 206 16.80 14.53 31.25
CA ASN A 206 17.56 13.33 31.60
C ASN A 206 19.07 13.44 31.32
N GLY A 207 19.55 14.61 30.85
CA GLY A 207 20.97 14.83 30.58
C GLY A 207 21.53 13.94 29.48
N LEU A 208 20.72 13.58 28.48
CA LEU A 208 21.15 12.74 27.35
C LEU A 208 22.06 13.51 26.38
N ASP A 209 22.82 12.78 25.54
CA ASP A 209 23.69 13.39 24.53
C ASP A 209 22.88 14.12 23.44
N GLY A 210 21.67 13.65 23.15
CA GLY A 210 20.88 14.13 22.02
C GLY A 210 19.37 13.91 22.12
N ALA A 211 18.66 14.47 21.14
CA ALA A 211 17.21 14.34 20.99
C ALA A 211 16.80 13.82 19.61
N PHE A 212 15.68 13.13 19.51
CA PHE A 212 15.01 12.90 18.23
C PHE A 212 13.53 13.31 18.32
N ALA A 213 12.93 13.58 17.16
CA ALA A 213 11.53 13.95 17.06
C ALA A 213 10.64 12.74 16.70
N TRP A 214 9.35 12.91 16.92
CA TRP A 214 8.27 12.04 16.46
C TRP A 214 7.23 12.92 15.74
N PRO A 215 6.26 12.39 14.97
CA PRO A 215 5.13 13.18 14.49
C PRO A 215 4.51 14.01 15.65
N PRO A 216 4.43 15.35 15.52
CA PRO A 216 4.12 16.23 16.66
C PRO A 216 2.62 16.32 16.95
N VAL A 217 1.94 15.17 17.09
CA VAL A 217 0.51 15.07 17.39
C VAL A 217 0.27 15.02 18.89
N ALA A 218 -0.77 15.72 19.36
CA ALA A 218 -1.19 15.67 20.75
C ALA A 218 -2.66 16.10 20.92
N GLY A 219 -3.32 15.51 21.93
CA GLY A 219 -4.64 15.93 22.39
C GLY A 219 -5.79 15.71 21.38
N GLY A 220 -5.66 14.73 20.48
CA GLY A 220 -6.71 14.36 19.52
C GLY A 220 -6.93 15.38 18.40
N LYS A 221 -6.02 16.34 18.21
CA LYS A 221 -6.17 17.42 17.23
C LYS A 221 -5.63 17.00 15.86
N SER A 222 -6.30 17.47 14.81
CA SER A 222 -5.77 17.39 13.45
C SER A 222 -4.88 18.60 13.17
N LEU A 223 -3.67 18.38 12.68
CA LEU A 223 -2.67 19.43 12.46
C LEU A 223 -2.50 19.74 10.97
N SER A 224 -2.45 21.04 10.66
CA SER A 224 -2.16 21.53 9.31
C SER A 224 -0.65 21.51 9.03
N PRO A 225 -0.23 21.58 7.74
CA PRO A 225 1.17 21.73 7.35
C PRO A 225 1.93 22.83 8.08
N GLU A 226 1.32 24.00 8.26
CA GLU A 226 1.93 25.15 8.90
C GLU A 226 2.24 24.86 10.38
N HIS A 227 1.34 24.17 11.07
CA HIS A 227 1.48 23.84 12.48
C HIS A 227 2.60 22.84 12.72
N TRP A 228 2.58 21.67 12.06
CA TRP A 228 3.61 20.65 12.32
C TRP A 228 5.00 21.11 11.83
N LYS A 229 5.09 21.91 10.76
CA LYS A 229 6.37 22.51 10.32
C LYS A 229 6.95 23.42 11.39
N LYS A 230 6.11 24.24 12.02
CA LYS A 230 6.53 25.13 13.11
C LYS A 230 7.06 24.33 14.31
N GLU A 231 6.38 23.25 14.68
CA GLU A 231 6.84 22.37 15.77
C GLU A 231 8.20 21.74 15.46
N LEU A 232 8.41 21.18 14.26
CA LEU A 232 9.71 20.65 13.86
C LEU A 232 10.82 21.72 13.87
N THR A 233 10.53 22.93 13.38
CA THR A 233 11.48 24.06 13.45
C THR A 233 11.88 24.36 14.90
N ASN A 234 10.92 24.36 15.84
CA ASN A 234 11.21 24.59 17.25
C ASN A 234 12.08 23.48 17.84
N ILE A 235 11.83 22.22 17.46
CA ILE A 235 12.64 21.08 17.90
C ILE A 235 14.07 21.19 17.35
N TYR A 236 14.23 21.52 16.07
CA TYR A 236 15.55 21.64 15.43
C TYR A 236 16.35 22.86 15.91
N ALA A 237 15.68 23.86 16.48
CA ALA A 237 16.32 25.03 17.08
C ALA A 237 16.88 24.79 18.50
N GLN A 238 16.65 23.61 19.10
CA GLN A 238 17.16 23.29 20.43
C GLN A 238 18.70 23.24 20.43
N LYS A 239 19.32 23.66 21.55
CA LYS A 239 20.79 23.67 21.71
C LYS A 239 21.39 22.28 22.05
N LEU A 240 20.71 21.21 21.68
CA LEU A 240 21.15 19.83 21.89
C LEU A 240 21.32 19.16 20.51
N PRO A 241 22.33 18.29 20.31
CA PRO A 241 22.40 17.45 19.11
C PRO A 241 21.06 16.76 18.85
N PHE A 242 20.65 16.69 17.59
CA PHE A 242 19.39 16.05 17.24
C PHE A 242 19.46 15.16 16.01
N ILE A 243 18.59 14.15 15.98
CA ILE A 243 18.25 13.37 14.78
C ILE A 243 16.96 13.98 14.23
N ALA A 244 17.03 14.58 13.05
CA ALA A 244 15.85 15.14 12.41
C ALA A 244 14.88 14.03 11.99
N THR A 245 13.59 14.34 11.89
CA THR A 245 12.55 13.35 11.62
C THR A 245 11.67 13.73 10.44
N ALA A 246 11.42 12.75 9.58
CA ALA A 246 10.44 12.81 8.51
C ALA A 246 9.33 11.78 8.79
N PHE A 247 8.12 12.03 8.29
CA PHE A 247 6.97 11.15 8.49
C PHE A 247 5.95 11.30 7.36
N PRO A 248 5.22 10.24 6.98
CA PRO A 248 4.26 10.29 5.88
C PRO A 248 2.92 10.91 6.26
N GLY A 249 2.63 11.01 7.55
CA GLY A 249 1.35 11.40 8.13
C GLY A 249 1.24 10.81 9.53
N PHE A 250 0.07 10.94 10.15
CA PHE A 250 -0.25 10.27 11.40
C PHE A 250 -1.76 10.12 11.47
N LYS A 251 -2.26 8.91 11.74
CA LYS A 251 -3.67 8.67 12.03
C LYS A 251 -3.79 7.36 12.77
N ASP A 252 -3.86 7.46 14.09
CA ASP A 252 -3.93 6.29 14.94
C ASP A 252 -5.30 5.59 14.88
N ILE A 253 -5.28 4.28 15.15
CA ILE A 253 -6.48 3.43 15.28
C ILE A 253 -6.95 3.31 16.75
N TYR A 254 -6.21 3.88 17.70
CA TYR A 254 -6.33 3.56 19.12
C TYR A 254 -7.73 3.86 19.69
N LEU A 255 -8.34 4.97 19.28
CA LEU A 255 -9.70 5.30 19.69
C LEU A 255 -10.72 4.29 19.14
N GLN A 256 -10.61 3.89 17.86
CA GLN A 256 -11.51 2.89 17.28
C GLN A 256 -11.30 1.51 17.90
N ALA A 257 -10.06 1.18 18.27
CA ALA A 257 -9.70 -0.05 18.95
C ALA A 257 -10.12 -0.07 20.43
N GLY A 258 -10.49 1.06 21.02
CA GLY A 258 -10.80 1.17 22.45
C GLY A 258 -9.58 1.11 23.37
N VAL A 259 -8.38 1.42 22.86
CA VAL A 259 -7.13 1.39 23.64
C VAL A 259 -7.01 2.66 24.51
N HIS A 260 -7.09 3.83 23.89
CA HIS A 260 -7.16 5.14 24.55
C HIS A 260 -7.64 6.23 23.57
N ALA A 261 -7.74 7.47 24.02
CA ALA A 261 -8.04 8.60 23.14
C ALA A 261 -6.97 8.76 22.05
N SER A 262 -7.37 9.18 20.84
CA SER A 262 -6.43 9.44 19.74
C SER A 262 -5.44 10.54 20.11
N TYR A 263 -4.20 10.39 19.64
CA TYR A 263 -3.18 11.43 19.77
C TYR A 263 -3.45 12.61 18.83
N GLY A 264 -4.13 12.36 17.71
CA GLY A 264 -4.48 13.37 16.72
C GLY A 264 -4.32 12.85 15.31
N SER A 265 -4.22 13.75 14.34
CA SER A 265 -3.94 13.34 12.96
C SER A 265 -3.13 14.37 12.17
N ILE A 266 -2.37 13.86 11.21
CA ILE A 266 -1.71 14.62 10.15
C ILE A 266 -2.03 13.90 8.84
N ALA A 267 -2.69 14.59 7.91
CA ALA A 267 -3.07 13.99 6.64
C ALA A 267 -1.82 13.65 5.80
N SER A 268 -1.83 12.48 5.15
CA SER A 268 -0.73 12.06 4.24
C SER A 268 -0.63 12.92 2.98
N ARG A 269 -1.76 13.48 2.52
CA ARG A 269 -1.86 14.34 1.34
C ARG A 269 -1.22 13.70 0.10
N ALA A 270 -1.59 12.44 -0.18
CA ALA A 270 -0.98 11.62 -1.24
C ALA A 270 0.56 11.60 -1.16
N GLY A 271 1.10 11.45 0.05
CA GLY A 271 2.53 11.45 0.35
C GLY A 271 3.24 12.80 0.26
N LEU A 272 2.54 13.94 0.07
CA LEU A 272 3.18 15.26 0.12
C LEU A 272 3.73 15.55 1.51
N THR A 273 3.09 15.05 2.56
CA THR A 273 3.57 15.21 3.94
C THR A 273 4.93 14.54 4.15
N LEU A 274 5.18 13.36 3.55
CA LEU A 274 6.52 12.75 3.59
C LEU A 274 7.56 13.64 2.90
N SER A 275 7.28 14.10 1.68
CA SER A 275 8.20 14.94 0.92
C SER A 275 8.54 16.24 1.65
N GLU A 276 7.54 16.91 2.22
CA GLU A 276 7.74 18.18 2.92
C GLU A 276 8.46 18.01 4.26
N SER A 277 8.13 16.98 5.05
CA SER A 277 8.82 16.72 6.32
C SER A 277 10.26 16.27 6.09
N LEU A 278 10.52 15.47 5.04
CA LEU A 278 11.86 15.09 4.64
C LEU A 278 12.69 16.28 4.14
N ALA A 279 12.10 17.17 3.34
CA ALA A 279 12.78 18.40 2.92
C ALA A 279 13.21 19.24 4.13
N GLN A 280 12.31 19.44 5.10
CA GLN A 280 12.62 20.17 6.33
C GLN A 280 13.70 19.46 7.17
N ALA A 281 13.69 18.14 7.23
CA ALA A 281 14.72 17.37 7.91
C ALA A 281 16.10 17.50 7.21
N LEU A 282 16.14 17.51 5.88
CA LEU A 282 17.38 17.74 5.10
C LEU A 282 17.93 19.16 5.32
N GLU A 283 17.07 20.16 5.38
CA GLU A 283 17.45 21.56 5.67
C GLU A 283 18.09 21.75 7.05
N SER A 284 17.82 20.84 8.00
CA SER A 284 18.44 20.84 9.32
C SER A 284 19.94 20.56 9.31
N LYS A 285 20.46 19.97 8.22
CA LYS A 285 21.87 19.58 8.04
C LYS A 285 22.42 18.67 9.15
N THR A 286 21.55 17.92 9.81
CA THR A 286 21.96 16.90 10.78
C THR A 286 22.58 15.70 10.06
N PRO A 287 23.56 15.01 10.65
CA PRO A 287 24.22 13.87 10.01
C PRO A 287 23.30 12.63 9.90
N LEU A 288 22.22 12.56 10.68
CA LEU A 288 21.26 11.47 10.70
C LEU A 288 19.84 12.03 10.61
N ILE A 289 19.04 11.42 9.74
CA ILE A 289 17.60 11.64 9.63
C ILE A 289 16.91 10.30 9.91
N GLN A 290 15.88 10.34 10.75
CA GLN A 290 14.97 9.22 10.98
C GLN A 290 13.68 9.41 10.17
N ILE A 291 13.19 8.36 9.53
CA ILE A 291 11.81 8.29 9.04
C ILE A 291 10.98 7.52 10.07
N ALA A 292 9.94 8.16 10.60
CA ALA A 292 8.94 7.57 11.47
C ALA A 292 7.68 7.26 10.63
N THR A 293 7.44 6.02 10.20
CA THR A 293 8.14 4.75 10.49
C THR A 293 8.16 3.86 9.22
N TRP A 294 8.83 2.71 9.27
CA TRP A 294 8.70 1.68 8.25
C TRP A 294 7.28 1.12 8.27
N ASN A 295 6.84 0.61 9.42
CA ASN A 295 5.66 -0.25 9.51
C ASN A 295 4.82 -0.08 10.78
N ASP A 296 4.75 1.09 11.40
CA ASP A 296 3.81 1.29 12.52
C ASP A 296 2.38 1.53 12.01
N TYR A 297 1.66 0.42 11.84
CA TYR A 297 0.27 0.37 11.40
C TYR A 297 -0.73 0.88 12.43
N GLY A 298 -0.36 0.87 13.72
CA GLY A 298 -1.23 1.35 14.80
C GLY A 298 -1.36 2.88 14.79
N GLU A 299 -0.26 3.57 14.47
CA GLU A 299 -0.21 5.03 14.37
C GLU A 299 -0.48 5.57 12.95
N GLY A 300 -0.46 4.72 11.93
CA GLY A 300 -0.66 5.17 10.55
C GLY A 300 0.54 5.94 10.00
N THR A 301 1.76 5.64 10.47
CA THR A 301 3.00 6.35 10.11
C THR A 301 3.90 5.56 9.16
N MET A 302 3.45 4.40 8.69
CA MET A 302 4.22 3.51 7.81
C MET A 302 4.57 4.14 6.46
N ILE A 303 5.81 3.92 6.00
CA ILE A 303 6.24 4.13 4.60
C ILE A 303 6.35 2.81 3.82
N GLU A 304 6.21 1.66 4.49
CA GLU A 304 6.03 0.36 3.86
C GLU A 304 4.86 0.43 2.86
N PRO A 305 4.98 -0.22 1.69
CA PRO A 305 3.90 -0.24 0.72
C PRO A 305 2.57 -0.77 1.28
N THR A 306 1.50 -0.03 1.02
CA THR A 306 0.12 -0.39 1.41
C THR A 306 -0.79 -0.50 0.20
N ARG A 307 -1.98 -1.10 0.34
CA ARG A 307 -2.98 -1.11 -0.73
C ARG A 307 -3.45 0.31 -1.09
N SER A 308 -3.45 1.23 -0.12
CA SER A 308 -3.89 2.60 -0.40
C SER A 308 -2.80 3.43 -1.11
N ASN A 309 -1.54 3.27 -0.71
CA ASN A 309 -0.44 4.10 -1.21
C ASN A 309 0.42 3.42 -2.28
N GLY A 310 0.31 2.11 -2.46
CA GLY A 310 1.27 1.34 -3.27
C GLY A 310 2.70 1.66 -2.83
N PHE A 311 3.56 2.01 -3.77
CA PHE A 311 4.95 2.36 -3.51
C PHE A 311 5.21 3.86 -3.33
N ARG A 312 4.17 4.69 -3.33
CA ARG A 312 4.27 6.16 -3.44
C ARG A 312 5.20 6.81 -2.44
N HIS A 313 5.28 6.29 -1.21
CA HIS A 313 6.20 6.81 -0.19
C HIS A 313 7.65 6.51 -0.53
N LEU A 314 7.95 5.29 -0.98
CA LEU A 314 9.30 4.88 -1.36
C LEU A 314 9.79 5.59 -2.63
N GLU A 315 8.91 5.81 -3.60
CA GLU A 315 9.21 6.57 -4.83
C GLU A 315 9.60 8.02 -4.57
N LYS A 316 9.16 8.58 -3.43
CA LYS A 316 9.45 9.95 -3.02
C LYS A 316 10.76 10.09 -2.26
N LEU A 317 11.45 8.99 -1.94
CA LEU A 317 12.75 9.05 -1.31
C LEU A 317 13.81 9.48 -2.34
N PRO A 318 14.74 10.37 -1.95
CA PRO A 318 15.68 11.01 -2.89
C PRO A 318 16.65 10.04 -3.56
N ARG A 319 16.85 8.86 -2.96
CA ARG A 319 17.82 7.84 -3.38
C ARG A 319 17.14 6.56 -3.86
N CYS A 320 15.82 6.60 -4.08
CA CYS A 320 15.10 5.47 -4.64
C CYS A 320 15.67 5.13 -6.03
N GLY A 321 15.90 3.83 -6.26
CA GLY A 321 16.31 3.31 -7.56
C GLY A 321 15.20 3.44 -8.61
N ASN A 322 15.18 2.54 -9.59
CA ASN A 322 14.10 2.51 -10.56
C ASN A 322 12.77 2.11 -9.86
N PRO A 323 11.73 2.97 -9.85
CA PRO A 323 10.46 2.69 -9.18
C PRO A 323 9.78 1.40 -9.63
N ALA A 324 10.04 0.96 -10.87
CA ALA A 324 9.49 -0.30 -11.40
C ALA A 324 10.04 -1.54 -10.69
N ASP A 325 11.22 -1.45 -10.07
CA ASP A 325 11.87 -2.60 -9.40
C ASP A 325 11.31 -2.83 -7.98
N LEU A 326 10.61 -1.84 -7.41
CA LEU A 326 9.98 -1.94 -6.07
C LEU A 326 8.91 -3.04 -5.99
N ARG A 327 8.34 -3.48 -7.12
CA ARG A 327 7.40 -4.61 -7.14
C ARG A 327 8.07 -5.97 -7.00
N LEU A 328 9.37 -6.09 -7.31
CA LEU A 328 10.04 -7.38 -7.35
C LEU A 328 10.10 -8.08 -5.96
N PRO A 329 10.36 -7.36 -4.84
CA PRO A 329 10.25 -7.96 -3.51
C PRO A 329 8.83 -8.44 -3.16
N VAL A 330 7.79 -7.71 -3.59
CA VAL A 330 6.38 -8.13 -3.41
C VAL A 330 6.12 -9.42 -4.18
N MET A 331 6.53 -9.47 -5.44
CA MET A 331 6.40 -10.66 -6.29
C MET A 331 7.17 -11.85 -5.70
N LEU A 332 8.40 -11.65 -5.22
CA LEU A 332 9.17 -12.68 -4.53
C LEU A 332 8.43 -13.22 -3.30
N TYR A 333 7.95 -12.34 -2.42
CA TYR A 333 7.19 -12.74 -1.23
C TYR A 333 5.96 -13.57 -1.59
N GLN A 334 5.16 -13.10 -2.54
CA GLN A 334 3.94 -13.79 -2.99
C GLN A 334 4.26 -15.16 -3.60
N LEU A 335 5.29 -15.27 -4.43
CA LEU A 335 5.69 -16.54 -5.03
C LEU A 335 6.21 -17.54 -3.98
N ARG A 336 6.95 -17.08 -2.96
CA ARG A 336 7.35 -17.92 -1.83
C ARG A 336 6.14 -18.43 -1.06
N LYS A 337 5.18 -17.56 -0.74
CA LYS A 337 3.94 -17.94 -0.04
C LYS A 337 3.05 -18.90 -0.84
N ARG A 338 3.18 -18.91 -2.16
CA ARG A 338 2.50 -19.85 -3.06
C ARG A 338 3.27 -21.16 -3.28
N GLY A 339 4.42 -21.36 -2.63
CA GLY A 339 5.22 -22.57 -2.78
C GLY A 339 6.00 -22.66 -4.09
N GLY A 340 6.43 -21.52 -4.65
CA GLY A 340 7.30 -21.48 -5.82
C GLY A 340 8.66 -22.15 -5.58
N ASP A 341 9.35 -22.50 -6.68
CA ASP A 341 10.67 -23.16 -6.64
C ASP A 341 11.67 -22.37 -5.78
N ALA A 342 12.02 -22.92 -4.62
CA ALA A 342 12.84 -22.23 -3.63
C ALA A 342 14.23 -21.85 -4.18
N ALA A 343 14.86 -22.71 -5.00
CA ALA A 343 16.20 -22.45 -5.53
C ALA A 343 16.19 -21.27 -6.51
N LYS A 344 15.18 -21.19 -7.38
CA LYS A 344 15.02 -20.06 -8.31
C LYS A 344 14.67 -18.76 -7.58
N LEU A 345 13.85 -18.84 -6.54
CA LEU A 345 13.48 -17.69 -5.72
C LEU A 345 14.67 -17.17 -4.90
N ASP A 346 15.49 -18.07 -4.36
CA ASP A 346 16.74 -17.71 -3.68
C ASP A 346 17.76 -17.09 -4.64
N GLU A 347 17.85 -17.59 -5.88
CA GLU A 347 18.68 -16.94 -6.91
C GLU A 347 18.13 -15.55 -7.25
N ALA A 348 16.82 -15.40 -7.44
CA ALA A 348 16.20 -14.10 -7.72
C ALA A 348 16.45 -13.09 -6.60
N SER A 349 16.31 -13.52 -5.34
CA SER A 349 16.68 -12.75 -4.14
C SER A 349 18.13 -12.31 -4.20
N ALA A 350 19.07 -13.25 -4.43
CA ALA A 350 20.49 -12.94 -4.55
C ALA A 350 20.77 -11.91 -5.67
N ARG A 351 20.10 -12.04 -6.82
CA ARG A 351 20.21 -11.05 -7.90
C ARG A 351 19.71 -9.67 -7.48
N MET A 352 18.63 -9.56 -6.71
CA MET A 352 18.16 -8.26 -6.20
C MET A 352 19.13 -7.65 -5.18
N PHE A 353 19.72 -8.45 -4.28
CA PHE A 353 20.76 -7.98 -3.36
C PHE A 353 22.03 -7.51 -4.10
N GLU A 354 22.33 -8.09 -5.25
CA GLU A 354 23.38 -7.65 -6.19
C GLU A 354 22.96 -6.50 -7.11
N SER A 355 21.75 -5.94 -6.94
CA SER A 355 21.15 -4.91 -7.81
C SER A 355 21.00 -5.30 -9.29
N LYS A 356 20.87 -6.60 -9.58
CA LYS A 356 20.66 -7.18 -10.93
C LYS A 356 19.16 -7.44 -11.19
N PHE A 357 18.35 -6.38 -11.15
CA PHE A 357 16.88 -6.48 -11.15
C PHE A 357 16.29 -7.15 -12.40
N THR A 358 16.80 -6.88 -13.61
CA THR A 358 16.32 -7.55 -14.84
C THR A 358 16.47 -9.06 -14.80
N LYS A 359 17.56 -9.57 -14.18
CA LYS A 359 17.76 -11.02 -14.02
C LYS A 359 16.82 -11.61 -12.97
N ALA A 360 16.62 -10.90 -11.86
CA ALA A 360 15.66 -11.30 -10.85
C ALA A 360 14.24 -11.37 -11.43
N GLU A 361 13.83 -10.35 -12.20
CA GLU A 361 12.53 -10.32 -12.85
C GLU A 361 12.30 -11.53 -13.77
N ALA A 362 13.28 -11.88 -14.60
CA ALA A 362 13.19 -13.04 -15.49
C ALA A 362 13.00 -14.36 -14.73
N LEU A 363 13.72 -14.53 -13.61
CA LEU A 363 13.57 -15.70 -12.73
C LEU A 363 12.20 -15.74 -12.06
N LEU A 364 11.75 -14.63 -11.47
CA LEU A 364 10.43 -14.54 -10.83
C LEU A 364 9.31 -14.81 -11.84
N ALA A 365 9.41 -14.26 -13.05
CA ALA A 365 8.45 -14.52 -14.12
C ALA A 365 8.44 -16.00 -14.54
N SER A 366 9.59 -16.68 -14.52
CA SER A 366 9.66 -18.13 -14.76
C SER A 366 8.95 -18.92 -13.69
N VAL A 367 9.21 -18.61 -12.41
CA VAL A 367 8.56 -19.29 -11.28
C VAL A 367 7.04 -19.04 -11.30
N SER A 368 6.61 -17.81 -11.61
CA SER A 368 5.20 -17.48 -11.78
C SER A 368 4.54 -18.41 -12.82
N ARG A 369 5.10 -18.50 -14.03
CA ARG A 369 4.59 -19.38 -15.10
C ARG A 369 4.57 -20.86 -14.73
N GLU A 370 5.47 -21.31 -13.85
CA GLU A 370 5.48 -22.69 -13.37
C GLU A 370 4.35 -22.94 -12.37
N LEU A 371 4.11 -21.99 -11.47
CA LEU A 371 2.98 -22.03 -10.52
C LEU A 371 1.62 -21.89 -11.22
N ASP A 372 1.54 -21.18 -12.33
CA ASP A 372 0.30 -21.03 -13.10
C ASP A 372 -0.27 -22.38 -13.54
N LYS A 373 0.58 -23.41 -13.70
CA LYS A 373 0.17 -24.77 -14.05
C LYS A 373 -0.39 -25.55 -12.87
N GLN A 374 -0.21 -25.05 -11.64
CA GLN A 374 -0.74 -25.69 -10.45
C GLN A 374 -2.21 -25.31 -10.26
N THR A 375 -2.99 -26.28 -9.85
CA THR A 375 -4.39 -26.07 -9.49
C THR A 375 -4.47 -25.62 -8.03
N ILE A 376 -5.04 -24.44 -7.81
CA ILE A 376 -5.42 -23.89 -6.51
C ILE A 376 -6.93 -23.97 -6.30
N ASP A 377 -7.40 -23.70 -5.09
CA ASP A 377 -8.82 -23.57 -4.73
C ASP A 377 -9.70 -24.73 -5.25
N GLY A 378 -9.13 -25.93 -5.36
CA GLY A 378 -9.83 -27.15 -5.77
C GLY A 378 -10.20 -27.23 -7.26
N GLY A 379 -9.69 -26.34 -8.12
CA GLY A 379 -10.01 -26.40 -9.55
C GLY A 379 -9.65 -25.17 -10.39
N TYR A 380 -8.75 -24.30 -9.92
CA TYR A 380 -8.42 -23.03 -10.58
C TYR A 380 -6.92 -22.85 -10.80
N HIS A 381 -6.56 -22.07 -11.81
CA HIS A 381 -5.21 -21.56 -12.02
C HIS A 381 -5.18 -20.07 -11.68
N LEU A 382 -4.07 -19.61 -11.08
CA LEU A 382 -3.84 -18.19 -10.81
C LEU A 382 -2.53 -17.74 -11.44
N THR A 383 -2.65 -16.91 -12.47
CA THR A 383 -1.52 -16.22 -13.09
C THR A 383 -1.46 -14.79 -12.59
N THR A 384 -0.31 -14.37 -12.07
CA THR A 384 -0.13 -13.05 -11.47
C THR A 384 0.90 -12.20 -12.19
N GLU A 385 0.81 -10.88 -12.03
CA GLU A 385 1.80 -9.90 -12.50
C GLU A 385 1.94 -9.80 -14.04
N LEU A 386 0.85 -10.04 -14.77
CA LEU A 386 0.86 -9.89 -16.24
C LEU A 386 0.82 -8.41 -16.64
N LEU A 387 1.76 -7.99 -17.49
CA LEU A 387 1.79 -6.66 -18.09
C LEU A 387 0.80 -6.59 -19.25
N TYR A 388 -0.22 -5.74 -19.14
CA TYR A 388 -1.22 -5.57 -20.21
C TYR A 388 -0.89 -4.44 -21.20
N ARG A 389 0.10 -3.59 -20.90
CA ARG A 389 0.66 -2.58 -21.83
C ARG A 389 1.93 -3.14 -22.48
N GLU A 390 1.74 -3.99 -23.49
CA GLU A 390 2.82 -4.63 -24.24
C GLU A 390 3.42 -3.67 -25.29
N GLY A 391 4.75 -3.67 -25.48
CA GLY A 391 5.42 -2.99 -26.61
C GLY A 391 6.54 -1.99 -26.26
N ASN A 392 7.11 -1.37 -27.28
CA ASN A 392 8.14 -0.33 -27.14
C ASN A 392 7.51 0.95 -26.58
N GLY A 393 7.95 1.40 -25.40
CA GLY A 393 7.46 2.64 -24.76
C GLY A 393 6.89 2.48 -23.35
N THR A 394 6.93 1.28 -22.76
CA THR A 394 6.50 1.05 -21.37
C THR A 394 7.36 1.87 -20.40
N THR A 395 6.74 2.84 -19.73
CA THR A 395 7.40 3.64 -18.69
C THR A 395 7.52 2.86 -17.39
N ALA A 396 8.36 3.30 -16.45
CA ALA A 396 8.47 2.68 -15.13
C ALA A 396 7.12 2.62 -14.39
N ALA A 397 6.33 3.70 -14.46
CA ALA A 397 4.99 3.75 -13.86
C ALA A 397 4.01 2.76 -14.51
N MET A 398 4.07 2.58 -15.84
CA MET A 398 3.30 1.54 -16.52
C MET A 398 3.78 0.15 -16.12
N ASN A 399 5.09 -0.06 -16.03
CA ASN A 399 5.65 -1.35 -15.64
C ASN A 399 5.29 -1.74 -14.19
N GLN A 400 5.02 -0.76 -13.34
CA GLN A 400 4.63 -1.00 -11.96
C GLN A 400 3.11 -1.23 -11.81
N ARG A 401 2.27 -0.42 -12.49
CA ARG A 401 0.82 -0.39 -12.25
C ARG A 401 -0.03 -1.02 -13.36
N CYS A 402 0.44 -1.11 -14.60
CA CYS A 402 -0.34 -1.71 -15.68
C CYS A 402 -0.26 -3.23 -15.64
N ARG A 403 -0.70 -3.80 -14.53
CA ARG A 403 -0.64 -5.22 -14.19
C ARG A 403 -2.02 -5.80 -13.95
N LEU A 404 -2.20 -7.06 -14.32
CA LEU A 404 -3.40 -7.84 -14.01
C LEU A 404 -3.05 -9.23 -13.53
N ASP A 405 -3.98 -9.84 -12.80
CA ASP A 405 -3.96 -11.24 -12.43
C ASP A 405 -5.16 -11.95 -13.05
N VAL A 406 -4.98 -13.20 -13.48
CA VAL A 406 -6.01 -14.04 -14.09
C VAL A 406 -6.24 -15.25 -13.19
N TYR A 407 -7.44 -15.35 -12.62
CA TYR A 407 -7.93 -16.49 -11.85
C TYR A 407 -8.93 -17.25 -12.71
N ALA A 408 -8.56 -18.43 -13.23
CA ALA A 408 -9.33 -19.14 -14.25
C ALA A 408 -9.60 -20.61 -13.89
N PRO A 409 -10.78 -21.17 -14.21
CA PRO A 409 -11.07 -22.58 -14.00
C PRO A 409 -10.09 -23.48 -14.77
N ALA A 410 -9.55 -24.50 -14.10
CA ALA A 410 -8.68 -25.54 -14.65
C ALA A 410 -9.49 -26.60 -15.43
N THR A 411 -10.21 -26.16 -16.46
CA THR A 411 -11.15 -27.00 -17.24
C THR A 411 -10.91 -26.84 -18.74
N LYS A 412 -11.38 -27.83 -19.51
CA LYS A 412 -11.37 -27.80 -20.98
C LYS A 412 -12.62 -27.16 -21.59
N ARG A 413 -13.65 -26.89 -20.78
CA ARG A 413 -14.89 -26.26 -21.25
C ARG A 413 -14.73 -24.74 -21.25
N PRO A 414 -15.14 -24.03 -22.31
CA PRO A 414 -15.17 -22.57 -22.28
C PRO A 414 -16.00 -22.05 -21.10
N PHE A 415 -15.56 -20.92 -20.54
CA PHE A 415 -16.22 -20.26 -19.41
C PHE A 415 -16.30 -18.75 -19.63
N SER A 416 -17.28 -18.12 -18.99
CA SER A 416 -17.39 -16.66 -18.94
C SER A 416 -16.25 -16.04 -18.14
N THR A 417 -15.92 -14.80 -18.48
CA THR A 417 -14.85 -14.04 -17.82
C THR A 417 -15.38 -12.72 -17.29
N VAL A 418 -15.05 -12.40 -16.04
CA VAL A 418 -15.30 -11.08 -15.45
C VAL A 418 -13.98 -10.32 -15.33
N ILE A 419 -13.88 -9.20 -16.04
CA ILE A 419 -12.83 -8.22 -15.79
C ILE A 419 -13.26 -7.39 -14.59
N TRP A 420 -12.41 -7.32 -13.57
CA TRP A 420 -12.68 -6.65 -12.31
C TRP A 420 -11.71 -5.47 -12.09
N PHE A 421 -12.27 -4.26 -12.00
CA PHE A 421 -11.53 -3.07 -11.60
C PHE A 421 -11.80 -2.73 -10.12
N HIS A 422 -10.71 -2.54 -9.36
CA HIS A 422 -10.79 -2.19 -7.95
C HIS A 422 -11.34 -0.76 -7.72
N GLY A 423 -11.85 -0.49 -6.52
CA GLY A 423 -12.27 0.84 -6.08
C GLY A 423 -11.10 1.71 -5.59
N GLY A 424 -11.39 2.80 -4.87
CA GLY A 424 -10.37 3.69 -4.31
C GLY A 424 -10.27 5.06 -4.99
N GLY A 425 -11.36 5.54 -5.59
CA GLY A 425 -11.48 6.93 -6.05
C GLY A 425 -10.45 7.35 -7.11
N LEU A 426 -9.90 6.42 -7.89
CA LEU A 426 -8.81 6.67 -8.84
C LEU A 426 -7.49 7.17 -8.22
N THR A 427 -7.39 7.26 -6.89
CA THR A 427 -6.23 7.78 -6.16
C THR A 427 -5.51 6.70 -5.34
N GLN A 428 -6.18 5.57 -5.11
CA GLN A 428 -5.66 4.44 -4.33
C GLN A 428 -6.24 3.12 -4.80
N GLY A 429 -5.70 2.01 -4.28
CA GLY A 429 -6.21 0.66 -4.49
C GLY A 429 -5.23 -0.25 -5.23
N GLU A 430 -5.49 -1.55 -5.08
CA GLU A 430 -4.69 -2.63 -5.64
C GLU A 430 -5.61 -3.74 -6.15
N ARG A 431 -5.21 -4.40 -7.23
CA ARG A 431 -5.94 -5.52 -7.81
C ARG A 431 -6.02 -6.67 -6.82
N SER A 432 -7.18 -7.29 -6.78
CA SER A 432 -7.43 -8.49 -5.98
C SER A 432 -8.60 -9.23 -6.58
N ILE A 433 -8.57 -10.55 -6.51
CA ILE A 433 -9.68 -11.41 -6.94
C ILE A 433 -10.76 -11.38 -5.84
N PRO A 434 -11.96 -10.82 -6.10
CA PRO A 434 -13.04 -10.79 -5.11
C PRO A 434 -13.37 -12.20 -4.61
N LEU A 435 -13.41 -12.40 -3.30
CA LEU A 435 -13.68 -13.70 -2.69
C LEU A 435 -15.00 -14.32 -3.18
N PRO A 436 -16.12 -13.57 -3.30
CA PRO A 436 -17.38 -14.15 -3.78
C PRO A 436 -17.39 -14.56 -5.26
N LEU A 437 -16.40 -14.13 -6.05
CA LEU A 437 -16.26 -14.54 -7.45
C LEU A 437 -15.33 -15.75 -7.62
N ARG A 438 -14.62 -16.18 -6.56
CA ARG A 438 -13.82 -17.40 -6.61
C ARG A 438 -14.73 -18.63 -6.63
N ASN A 439 -14.28 -19.66 -7.35
CA ASN A 439 -14.95 -20.96 -7.44
C ASN A 439 -16.39 -20.92 -7.99
N GLN A 440 -16.71 -19.92 -8.82
CA GLN A 440 -18.04 -19.73 -9.42
C GLN A 440 -18.17 -20.27 -10.86
N GLY A 441 -17.22 -21.09 -11.34
CA GLY A 441 -17.19 -21.58 -12.73
C GLY A 441 -16.81 -20.54 -13.79
N ILE A 442 -16.53 -19.30 -13.40
CA ILE A 442 -16.07 -18.21 -14.27
C ILE A 442 -14.58 -17.90 -14.02
N ALA A 443 -13.94 -17.23 -14.98
CA ALA A 443 -12.65 -16.58 -14.75
C ALA A 443 -12.84 -15.15 -14.23
N VAL A 444 -11.86 -14.68 -13.45
CA VAL A 444 -11.75 -13.30 -12.99
C VAL A 444 -10.41 -12.73 -13.42
N VAL A 445 -10.44 -11.63 -14.16
CA VAL A 445 -9.26 -10.84 -14.53
C VAL A 445 -9.25 -9.58 -13.67
N ALA A 446 -8.48 -9.57 -12.57
CA ALA A 446 -8.38 -8.40 -11.71
C ALA A 446 -7.25 -7.49 -12.19
N ALA A 447 -7.58 -6.25 -12.55
CA ALA A 447 -6.64 -5.32 -13.15
C ALA A 447 -6.37 -4.08 -12.28
N ASN A 448 -5.11 -3.69 -12.20
CA ASN A 448 -4.69 -2.37 -11.75
C ASN A 448 -4.76 -1.35 -12.89
N TYR A 449 -4.79 -0.08 -12.52
CA TYR A 449 -4.60 1.07 -13.39
C TYR A 449 -3.71 2.11 -12.67
N ARG A 450 -3.09 3.03 -13.41
CA ARG A 450 -2.30 4.12 -12.80
C ARG A 450 -3.22 5.09 -12.05
N LEU A 451 -2.73 5.67 -10.96
CA LEU A 451 -3.53 6.44 -10.02
C LEU A 451 -3.15 7.93 -10.00
N SER A 452 -4.14 8.78 -9.71
CA SER A 452 -3.94 10.18 -9.38
C SER A 452 -3.29 10.33 -7.99
N PRO A 453 -2.41 11.33 -7.75
CA PRO A 453 -1.96 12.37 -8.68
C PRO A 453 -0.78 11.98 -9.59
N GLY A 454 -0.33 10.72 -9.54
CA GLY A 454 0.81 10.25 -10.36
C GLY A 454 0.52 10.32 -11.86
N VAL A 455 -0.74 10.15 -12.24
CA VAL A 455 -1.29 10.48 -13.55
C VAL A 455 -2.59 11.27 -13.38
N LYS A 456 -3.03 11.98 -14.42
CA LYS A 456 -4.32 12.68 -14.44
C LYS A 456 -5.25 12.07 -15.48
N SER A 457 -6.52 12.47 -15.46
CA SER A 457 -7.46 12.14 -16.51
C SER A 457 -6.92 12.51 -17.91
N PRO A 458 -7.11 11.67 -18.95
CA PRO A 458 -7.91 10.43 -18.98
C PRO A 458 -7.12 9.14 -18.74
N VAL A 459 -5.88 9.21 -18.23
CA VAL A 459 -4.92 8.09 -18.27
C VAL A 459 -5.43 6.79 -17.62
N PHE A 460 -6.13 6.87 -16.49
CA PHE A 460 -6.71 5.68 -15.84
C PHE A 460 -7.84 5.03 -16.66
N ILE A 461 -8.55 5.80 -17.50
CA ILE A 461 -9.55 5.27 -18.44
C ILE A 461 -8.84 4.54 -19.57
N GLU A 462 -7.77 5.13 -20.12
CA GLU A 462 -6.94 4.49 -21.14
C GLU A 462 -6.35 3.17 -20.63
N ASP A 463 -5.90 3.12 -19.37
CA ASP A 463 -5.35 1.92 -18.74
C ASP A 463 -6.40 0.83 -18.57
N ALA A 464 -7.61 1.18 -18.12
CA ALA A 464 -8.73 0.23 -18.07
C ALA A 464 -9.09 -0.31 -19.45
N ALA A 465 -9.14 0.55 -20.47
CA ALA A 465 -9.42 0.15 -21.84
C ALA A 465 -8.35 -0.82 -22.39
N ALA A 466 -7.08 -0.57 -22.10
CA ALA A 466 -6.00 -1.47 -22.47
C ALA A 466 -6.08 -2.84 -21.77
N ALA A 467 -6.46 -2.87 -20.48
CA ALA A 467 -6.67 -4.12 -19.76
C ALA A 467 -7.86 -4.94 -20.33
N ILE A 468 -8.93 -4.26 -20.74
CA ILE A 468 -10.06 -4.88 -21.43
C ILE A 468 -9.60 -5.46 -22.78
N ALA A 469 -8.91 -4.67 -23.59
CA ALA A 469 -8.41 -5.11 -24.89
C ALA A 469 -7.43 -6.28 -24.77
N TRP A 470 -6.54 -6.25 -23.76
CA TRP A 470 -5.67 -7.38 -23.45
C TRP A 470 -6.47 -8.64 -23.15
N THR A 471 -7.54 -8.53 -22.37
CA THR A 471 -8.39 -9.68 -22.04
C THR A 471 -9.07 -10.26 -23.27
N PHE A 472 -9.64 -9.43 -24.15
CA PHE A 472 -10.19 -9.90 -25.44
C PHE A 472 -9.16 -10.66 -26.28
N LYS A 473 -7.91 -10.20 -26.27
CA LYS A 473 -6.82 -10.80 -27.04
C LYS A 473 -6.32 -12.13 -26.45
N HIS A 474 -6.32 -12.27 -25.13
CA HIS A 474 -5.57 -13.34 -24.44
C HIS A 474 -6.43 -14.33 -23.65
N ILE A 475 -7.71 -14.05 -23.36
CA ILE A 475 -8.48 -14.90 -22.45
C ILE A 475 -8.68 -16.33 -22.95
N ALA A 476 -8.68 -16.53 -24.27
CA ALA A 476 -8.73 -17.85 -24.89
C ALA A 476 -7.50 -18.71 -24.54
N ASP A 477 -6.33 -18.09 -24.31
CA ASP A 477 -5.11 -18.79 -23.87
C ASP A 477 -5.27 -19.39 -22.47
N PHE A 478 -6.20 -18.86 -21.67
CA PHE A 478 -6.57 -19.36 -20.34
C PHE A 478 -7.78 -20.31 -20.38
N GLY A 479 -8.38 -20.54 -21.56
CA GLY A 479 -9.57 -21.38 -21.74
C GLY A 479 -10.92 -20.64 -21.67
N GLY A 480 -10.92 -19.32 -21.50
CA GLY A 480 -12.15 -18.53 -21.46
C GLY A 480 -12.74 -18.27 -22.84
N ASP A 481 -14.05 -18.01 -22.87
CA ASP A 481 -14.75 -17.67 -24.10
C ASP A 481 -14.63 -16.16 -24.41
N PRO A 482 -13.99 -15.76 -25.53
CA PRO A 482 -13.85 -14.35 -25.89
C PRO A 482 -15.18 -13.67 -26.25
N GLN A 483 -16.27 -14.42 -26.45
CA GLN A 483 -17.61 -13.87 -26.67
C GLN A 483 -18.38 -13.59 -25.37
N HIS A 484 -17.93 -14.15 -24.24
CA HIS A 484 -18.58 -14.02 -22.93
C HIS A 484 -17.67 -13.29 -21.93
N ILE A 485 -17.23 -12.09 -22.31
CA ILE A 485 -16.46 -11.18 -21.47
C ILE A 485 -17.36 -10.12 -20.87
N PHE A 486 -17.43 -10.10 -19.54
CA PHE A 486 -18.15 -9.12 -18.74
C PHE A 486 -17.16 -8.15 -18.10
N VAL A 487 -17.55 -6.89 -17.94
CA VAL A 487 -16.74 -5.88 -17.25
C VAL A 487 -17.48 -5.40 -16.01
N SER A 488 -16.77 -5.39 -14.89
CA SER A 488 -17.30 -5.07 -13.57
C SER A 488 -16.25 -4.34 -12.74
N GLY A 489 -16.71 -3.72 -11.66
CA GLY A 489 -15.84 -3.12 -10.66
C GLY A 489 -16.65 -2.46 -9.57
N HIS A 490 -15.96 -1.95 -8.55
CA HIS A 490 -16.57 -1.18 -7.47
C HIS A 490 -16.14 0.28 -7.52
N SER A 491 -17.06 1.22 -7.29
CA SER A 491 -16.76 2.64 -7.12
C SER A 491 -16.01 3.23 -8.34
N ALA A 492 -14.75 3.62 -8.19
CA ALA A 492 -13.90 4.07 -9.29
C ALA A 492 -13.78 3.01 -10.41
N GLY A 493 -13.67 1.72 -10.07
CA GLY A 493 -13.67 0.64 -11.04
C GLY A 493 -15.01 0.48 -11.78
N ALA A 494 -16.12 0.80 -11.11
CA ALA A 494 -17.45 0.83 -11.72
C ALA A 494 -17.61 2.03 -12.68
N TYR A 495 -16.99 3.17 -12.39
CA TYR A 495 -16.85 4.28 -13.33
C TYR A 495 -16.04 3.88 -14.58
N LEU A 496 -14.89 3.23 -14.39
CA LEU A 496 -14.04 2.74 -15.50
C LEU A 496 -14.78 1.71 -16.38
N THR A 497 -15.54 0.81 -15.75
CA THR A 497 -16.42 -0.16 -16.41
C THR A 497 -17.38 0.55 -17.38
N LEU A 498 -18.09 1.57 -16.90
CA LEU A 498 -19.06 2.29 -17.72
C LEU A 498 -18.40 3.17 -18.78
N MET A 499 -17.30 3.87 -18.46
CA MET A 499 -16.61 4.69 -19.45
C MET A 499 -16.13 3.86 -20.64
N CYS A 500 -15.49 2.71 -20.39
CA CYS A 500 -14.98 1.85 -21.46
C CYS A 500 -16.10 1.15 -22.26
N GLY A 501 -17.23 0.84 -21.62
CA GLY A 501 -18.36 0.19 -22.29
C GLY A 501 -19.27 1.15 -23.07
N LEU A 502 -19.42 2.40 -22.63
CA LEU A 502 -20.33 3.37 -23.25
C LEU A 502 -19.63 4.22 -24.31
N ASP A 503 -18.44 4.74 -24.04
CA ASP A 503 -17.70 5.53 -25.01
C ASP A 503 -16.79 4.63 -25.85
N LYS A 504 -17.25 4.28 -27.06
CA LYS A 504 -16.56 3.35 -27.97
C LYS A 504 -15.13 3.78 -28.30
N LYS A 505 -14.78 5.06 -28.15
CA LYS A 505 -13.46 5.57 -28.54
C LYS A 505 -12.33 4.89 -27.77
N TRP A 506 -12.57 4.53 -26.50
CA TRP A 506 -11.54 3.97 -25.62
C TRP A 506 -11.06 2.59 -26.08
N LEU A 507 -11.96 1.75 -26.58
CA LEU A 507 -11.62 0.41 -27.07
C LEU A 507 -11.27 0.39 -28.57
N THR A 508 -11.82 1.33 -29.35
CA THR A 508 -11.53 1.47 -30.80
C THR A 508 -10.05 1.70 -31.06
N THR A 509 -9.34 2.46 -30.20
CA THR A 509 -7.89 2.66 -30.31
C THR A 509 -7.08 1.37 -30.17
N HIS A 510 -7.67 0.32 -29.61
CA HIS A 510 -7.10 -1.01 -29.46
C HIS A 510 -7.68 -2.03 -30.45
N GLY A 511 -8.51 -1.59 -31.41
CA GLY A 511 -9.15 -2.46 -32.40
C GLY A 511 -10.27 -3.34 -31.82
N VAL A 512 -10.81 -3.02 -30.64
CA VAL A 512 -11.91 -3.74 -29.99
C VAL A 512 -13.19 -2.92 -30.09
N ASP A 513 -14.30 -3.55 -30.48
CA ASP A 513 -15.61 -2.91 -30.42
C ASP A 513 -16.21 -3.09 -29.02
N ALA A 514 -16.49 -1.98 -28.33
CA ALA A 514 -17.15 -1.99 -27.02
C ALA A 514 -18.50 -2.73 -27.01
N ASP A 515 -19.16 -2.87 -28.16
CA ASP A 515 -20.42 -3.60 -28.31
C ASP A 515 -20.24 -5.12 -28.24
N GLN A 516 -19.00 -5.63 -28.28
CA GLN A 516 -18.67 -7.04 -28.08
C GLN A 516 -18.58 -7.45 -26.60
N ILE A 517 -18.63 -6.49 -25.67
CA ILE A 517 -18.72 -6.81 -24.25
C ILE A 517 -20.08 -7.47 -23.99
N ALA A 518 -20.07 -8.66 -23.38
CA ALA A 518 -21.29 -9.43 -23.11
C ALA A 518 -22.21 -8.74 -22.08
N GLY A 519 -21.63 -8.01 -21.13
CA GLY A 519 -22.39 -7.16 -20.23
C GLY A 519 -21.54 -6.30 -19.29
N LEU A 520 -22.15 -5.21 -18.82
CA LEU A 520 -21.55 -4.25 -17.88
C LEU A 520 -22.22 -4.38 -16.51
N ILE A 521 -21.44 -4.62 -15.46
CA ILE A 521 -21.96 -4.87 -14.11
C ILE A 521 -21.28 -3.93 -13.10
N PRO A 522 -21.49 -2.60 -13.20
CA PRO A 522 -20.89 -1.66 -12.27
C PRO A 522 -21.54 -1.70 -10.87
N LEU A 523 -20.71 -1.81 -9.82
CA LEU A 523 -21.14 -1.74 -8.42
C LEU A 523 -20.81 -0.35 -7.83
N SER A 524 -21.84 0.43 -7.51
CA SER A 524 -21.76 1.83 -7.07
C SER A 524 -20.97 2.74 -8.05
N PRO A 525 -21.36 2.85 -9.34
CA PRO A 525 -20.65 3.68 -10.32
C PRO A 525 -20.92 5.17 -10.19
N GLN A 526 -19.91 6.01 -10.39
CA GLN A 526 -20.16 7.42 -10.72
C GLN A 526 -20.57 7.51 -12.17
N VAL A 527 -21.74 8.09 -12.44
CA VAL A 527 -22.24 8.25 -13.82
C VAL A 527 -22.17 9.70 -14.31
N ILE A 528 -21.89 10.64 -13.41
CA ILE A 528 -21.39 11.98 -13.75
C ILE A 528 -19.85 12.00 -13.83
N THR A 529 -19.24 13.12 -14.18
CA THR A 529 -17.77 13.25 -14.21
C THR A 529 -17.19 12.94 -12.83
N HIS A 530 -16.25 11.98 -12.78
CA HIS A 530 -15.74 11.43 -11.53
C HIS A 530 -15.18 12.53 -10.60
N PHE A 531 -15.41 12.44 -9.29
CA PHE A 531 -15.00 13.49 -8.34
C PHE A 531 -13.49 13.81 -8.42
N THR A 532 -12.63 12.81 -8.59
CA THR A 532 -11.18 13.02 -8.80
C THR A 532 -10.87 13.85 -10.05
N ILE A 533 -11.62 13.64 -11.14
CA ILE A 533 -11.46 14.44 -12.37
C ILE A 533 -11.93 15.87 -12.13
N ARG A 534 -13.00 16.04 -11.34
CA ARG A 534 -13.48 17.36 -10.93
C ARG A 534 -12.47 18.08 -10.03
N ASP A 535 -11.89 17.39 -9.06
CA ASP A 535 -10.81 17.90 -8.19
C ASP A 535 -9.57 18.30 -9.01
N GLU A 536 -9.14 17.47 -9.97
CA GLU A 536 -8.06 17.79 -10.91
C GLU A 536 -8.29 19.10 -11.70
N ARG A 537 -9.56 19.51 -11.83
CA ARG A 537 -10.02 20.73 -12.51
C ARG A 537 -10.40 21.86 -11.53
N GLY A 538 -10.22 21.67 -10.23
CA GLY A 538 -10.61 22.64 -9.20
C GLY A 538 -12.12 22.81 -9.03
N ILE A 539 -12.91 21.79 -9.39
CA ILE A 539 -14.37 21.78 -9.27
C ILE A 539 -14.74 21.01 -8.01
N ALA A 540 -15.55 21.63 -7.14
CA ALA A 540 -16.00 21.02 -5.90
C ALA A 540 -16.81 19.73 -6.14
N GLU A 541 -16.69 18.75 -5.24
CA GLU A 541 -17.41 17.48 -5.33
C GLU A 541 -18.94 17.64 -5.34
N THR A 542 -19.44 18.72 -4.76
CA THR A 542 -20.87 19.08 -4.71
C THR A 542 -21.39 19.75 -5.98
N GLN A 543 -20.52 20.10 -6.94
CA GLN A 543 -20.90 20.68 -8.22
C GLN A 543 -20.90 19.59 -9.31
N PRO A 544 -22.07 19.02 -9.68
CA PRO A 544 -22.13 17.95 -10.67
C PRO A 544 -21.76 18.47 -12.07
N ILE A 545 -21.04 17.65 -12.83
CA ILE A 545 -20.66 17.92 -14.23
C ILE A 545 -21.01 16.71 -15.06
N ILE A 546 -21.63 16.93 -16.23
CA ILE A 546 -21.91 15.90 -17.22
C ILE A 546 -21.22 16.35 -18.52
N ASP A 547 -20.03 15.82 -18.76
CA ASP A 547 -19.23 16.06 -19.96
C ASP A 547 -18.76 14.73 -20.57
N ASP A 548 -17.84 14.77 -21.54
CA ASP A 548 -17.34 13.58 -22.22
C ASP A 548 -16.56 12.59 -21.33
N LEU A 549 -16.32 12.94 -20.06
CA LEU A 549 -15.76 12.06 -19.03
C LEU A 549 -16.81 11.59 -18.01
N ALA A 550 -18.09 11.76 -18.30
CA ALA A 550 -19.21 11.22 -17.56
C ALA A 550 -19.88 10.07 -18.35
N PRO A 551 -20.09 8.87 -17.75
CA PRO A 551 -20.86 7.80 -18.40
C PRO A 551 -22.23 8.24 -18.93
N LEU A 552 -22.92 9.12 -18.19
CA LEU A 552 -24.22 9.67 -18.54
C LEU A 552 -24.21 10.49 -19.84
N PHE A 553 -23.08 11.03 -20.25
CA PHE A 553 -22.93 11.75 -21.53
C PHE A 553 -22.97 10.79 -22.73
N HIS A 554 -22.65 9.51 -22.52
CA HIS A 554 -22.48 8.49 -23.57
C HIS A 554 -23.66 7.52 -23.69
N VAL A 555 -24.84 7.96 -23.26
CA VAL A 555 -26.08 7.19 -23.38
C VAL A 555 -26.31 6.79 -24.83
N ARG A 556 -26.45 5.49 -25.10
CA ARG A 556 -26.66 4.98 -26.46
C ARG A 556 -27.43 3.67 -26.50
N LYS A 557 -28.21 3.51 -27.57
CA LYS A 557 -29.06 2.35 -27.83
C LYS A 557 -28.31 1.03 -27.95
N THR A 558 -27.12 1.05 -28.55
CA THR A 558 -26.36 -0.18 -28.91
C THR A 558 -25.38 -0.64 -27.84
N ALA A 559 -25.32 0.03 -26.68
CA ALA A 559 -24.43 -0.37 -25.60
C ALA A 559 -24.72 -1.81 -25.12
N PRO A 560 -23.73 -2.49 -24.52
CA PRO A 560 -23.94 -3.80 -23.89
C PRO A 560 -25.12 -3.81 -22.90
N PRO A 561 -25.75 -4.98 -22.66
CA PRO A 561 -26.63 -5.18 -21.52
C PRO A 561 -25.97 -4.75 -20.21
N MET A 562 -26.73 -4.17 -19.27
CA MET A 562 -26.16 -3.68 -18.03
C MET A 562 -27.02 -3.91 -16.79
N LEU A 563 -26.32 -4.26 -15.71
CA LEU A 563 -26.82 -4.38 -14.35
C LEU A 563 -26.15 -3.31 -13.49
N LEU A 564 -26.87 -2.23 -13.21
CA LEU A 564 -26.45 -1.20 -12.26
C LEU A 564 -26.82 -1.66 -10.85
N VAL A 565 -25.87 -1.59 -9.92
CA VAL A 565 -26.14 -1.89 -8.51
C VAL A 565 -25.60 -0.75 -7.65
N THR A 566 -26.39 -0.27 -6.69
CA THR A 566 -25.98 0.74 -5.72
C THR A 566 -26.34 0.31 -4.30
N GLY A 567 -25.70 0.89 -3.28
CA GLY A 567 -26.21 0.84 -1.93
C GLY A 567 -27.49 1.67 -1.74
N ASP A 568 -27.92 1.74 -0.50
CA ASP A 568 -29.05 2.52 0.00
C ASP A 568 -28.80 4.02 -0.23
N ARG A 569 -29.72 4.71 -0.91
CA ARG A 569 -29.57 6.12 -1.27
C ARG A 569 -29.27 7.06 -0.09
N GLU A 570 -29.71 6.71 1.12
CA GLU A 570 -29.49 7.52 2.32
C GLU A 570 -28.18 7.19 3.04
N LYS A 571 -27.49 6.10 2.66
CA LYS A 571 -26.22 5.65 3.25
C LYS A 571 -25.05 5.64 2.28
N GLU A 572 -25.35 5.66 1.00
CA GLU A 572 -24.39 5.59 -0.10
C GLU A 572 -23.67 6.94 -0.31
N LEU A 573 -22.56 6.93 -1.05
CA LEU A 573 -21.79 8.15 -1.30
C LEU A 573 -22.46 9.09 -2.31
N MET A 574 -22.69 10.33 -1.91
CA MET A 574 -22.89 11.49 -2.80
C MET A 574 -24.00 11.32 -3.85
N GLY A 575 -25.18 10.81 -3.46
CA GLY A 575 -26.33 10.72 -4.37
C GLY A 575 -26.14 9.69 -5.51
N ARG A 576 -25.30 8.67 -5.28
CA ARG A 576 -25.00 7.61 -6.24
C ARG A 576 -26.25 6.97 -6.85
N TYR A 577 -27.25 6.71 -6.01
CA TYR A 577 -28.50 6.09 -6.45
C TYR A 577 -29.25 7.00 -7.42
N GLU A 578 -29.41 8.28 -7.09
CA GLU A 578 -30.10 9.28 -7.90
C GLU A 578 -29.43 9.44 -9.26
N GLU A 579 -28.09 9.53 -9.27
CA GLU A 579 -27.31 9.58 -10.51
C GLU A 579 -27.60 8.34 -11.38
N CYS A 580 -27.53 7.14 -10.79
CA CYS A 580 -27.76 5.87 -11.50
C CYS A 580 -29.21 5.70 -11.96
N ALA A 581 -30.19 6.17 -11.18
CA ALA A 581 -31.60 6.14 -11.53
C ALA A 581 -31.89 7.04 -12.73
N TYR A 582 -31.32 8.24 -12.74
CA TYR A 582 -31.43 9.15 -13.89
C TYR A 582 -30.74 8.56 -15.13
N PHE A 583 -29.52 8.05 -14.99
CA PHE A 583 -28.81 7.37 -16.08
C PHE A 583 -29.59 6.19 -16.66
N GLY A 584 -30.08 5.29 -15.81
CA GLY A 584 -30.89 4.14 -16.24
C GLY A 584 -32.17 4.56 -16.95
N ARG A 585 -32.79 5.68 -16.56
CA ARG A 585 -33.94 6.26 -17.27
C ARG A 585 -33.54 6.78 -18.66
N MET A 586 -32.43 7.51 -18.76
CA MET A 586 -31.95 8.05 -20.04
C MET A 586 -31.55 6.95 -21.02
N MET A 587 -30.92 5.86 -20.57
CA MET A 587 -30.65 4.68 -21.40
C MET A 587 -31.93 4.10 -22.03
N LYS A 588 -32.98 3.92 -21.21
CA LYS A 588 -34.28 3.41 -21.68
C LYS A 588 -34.94 4.36 -22.68
N LEU A 589 -34.92 5.66 -22.42
CA LEU A 589 -35.47 6.68 -23.32
C LEU A 589 -34.71 6.78 -24.64
N ALA A 590 -33.39 6.56 -24.63
CA ALA A 590 -32.57 6.44 -25.84
C ALA A 590 -32.76 5.11 -26.59
N GLY A 591 -33.63 4.21 -26.09
CA GLY A 591 -34.02 2.98 -26.75
C GLY A 591 -33.21 1.73 -26.35
N HIS A 592 -32.33 1.83 -25.34
CA HIS A 592 -31.66 0.66 -24.78
C HIS A 592 -32.64 -0.15 -23.92
N LYS A 593 -32.78 -1.45 -24.19
CA LYS A 593 -33.82 -2.29 -23.57
C LYS A 593 -33.33 -3.13 -22.39
N HIS A 594 -32.02 -3.19 -22.17
CA HIS A 594 -31.39 -4.16 -21.27
C HIS A 594 -30.61 -3.45 -20.15
N THR A 595 -31.16 -2.34 -19.63
CA THR A 595 -30.59 -1.60 -18.48
C THR A 595 -31.46 -1.84 -17.25
N THR A 596 -30.87 -2.45 -16.22
CA THR A 596 -31.50 -2.70 -14.91
C THR A 596 -30.78 -1.94 -13.81
N LEU A 597 -31.50 -1.54 -12.75
CA LEU A 597 -30.95 -0.89 -11.57
C LEU A 597 -31.48 -1.60 -10.32
N HIS A 598 -30.56 -1.97 -9.45
CA HIS A 598 -30.83 -2.53 -8.13
C HIS A 598 -30.27 -1.61 -7.04
N GLU A 599 -31.13 -1.22 -6.11
CA GLU A 599 -30.74 -0.55 -4.87
C GLU A 599 -30.70 -1.59 -3.74
N LEU A 600 -29.58 -1.65 -3.02
CA LEU A 600 -29.39 -2.57 -1.91
C LEU A 600 -29.66 -1.85 -0.59
N ASP A 601 -30.93 -1.89 -0.19
CA ASP A 601 -31.44 -1.26 1.03
C ASP A 601 -30.64 -1.67 2.27
N GLY A 602 -30.32 -0.70 3.12
CA GLY A 602 -29.54 -0.90 4.33
C GLY A 602 -28.01 -0.92 4.17
N PHE A 603 -27.46 -1.00 2.95
CA PHE A 603 -26.01 -1.10 2.72
C PHE A 603 -25.37 0.24 2.30
N ASP A 604 -24.24 0.56 2.94
CA ASP A 604 -23.39 1.70 2.60
C ASP A 604 -22.42 1.39 1.43
N HIS A 605 -21.68 2.40 0.97
CA HIS A 605 -20.72 2.30 -0.15
C HIS A 605 -19.71 1.16 -0.01
N GLY A 606 -19.25 0.90 1.22
CA GLY A 606 -18.19 -0.06 1.50
C GLY A 606 -18.71 -1.49 1.61
N LYS A 607 -19.97 -1.66 2.04
CA LYS A 607 -20.58 -2.96 2.30
C LYS A 607 -21.50 -3.46 1.18
N MET A 608 -22.01 -2.56 0.33
CA MET A 608 -22.89 -2.97 -0.77
C MET A 608 -22.29 -3.98 -1.76
N PRO A 609 -20.96 -4.10 -1.96
CA PRO A 609 -20.43 -5.10 -2.89
C PRO A 609 -20.78 -6.55 -2.50
N GLU A 610 -20.77 -6.88 -1.21
CA GLU A 610 -21.07 -8.24 -0.71
C GLU A 610 -22.42 -8.78 -1.21
N PRO A 611 -23.56 -8.10 -0.96
CA PRO A 611 -24.86 -8.52 -1.49
C PRO A 611 -25.04 -8.31 -3.00
N ALA A 612 -24.13 -7.60 -3.68
CA ALA A 612 -24.21 -7.39 -5.13
C ALA A 612 -23.64 -8.57 -5.95
N PHE A 613 -22.68 -9.33 -5.42
CA PHE A 613 -22.07 -10.45 -6.17
C PHE A 613 -23.06 -11.53 -6.62
N PRO A 614 -24.06 -11.95 -5.81
CA PRO A 614 -25.08 -12.88 -6.29
C PRO A 614 -25.90 -12.33 -7.47
N LEU A 615 -26.16 -11.02 -7.51
CA LEU A 615 -26.86 -10.38 -8.64
C LEU A 615 -25.99 -10.38 -9.90
N LEU A 616 -24.69 -10.11 -9.73
CA LEU A 616 -23.69 -10.16 -10.79
C LEU A 616 -23.64 -11.56 -11.44
N LEU A 617 -23.52 -12.62 -10.63
CA LEU A 617 -23.47 -14.00 -11.13
C LEU A 617 -24.76 -14.39 -11.87
N LYS A 618 -25.92 -14.06 -11.28
CA LYS A 618 -27.22 -14.31 -11.92
C LYS A 618 -27.39 -13.58 -13.25
N PHE A 619 -26.84 -12.37 -13.36
CA PHE A 619 -26.86 -11.62 -14.62
C PHE A 619 -26.02 -12.31 -15.69
N ILE A 620 -24.84 -12.81 -15.35
CA ILE A 620 -24.00 -13.61 -16.27
C ILE A 620 -24.77 -14.82 -16.79
N GLU A 621 -25.33 -15.65 -15.89
CA GLU A 621 -26.11 -16.85 -16.25
C GLU A 621 -27.29 -16.52 -17.18
N THR A 622 -27.94 -15.36 -16.96
CA THR A 622 -29.06 -14.89 -17.77
C THR A 622 -28.60 -14.60 -19.21
N ILE A 623 -27.51 -13.86 -19.36
CA ILE A 623 -26.94 -13.51 -20.68
C ILE A 623 -26.43 -14.74 -21.42
N GLU A 624 -25.79 -15.69 -20.72
CA GLU A 624 -25.36 -16.97 -21.29
C GLU A 624 -26.57 -17.76 -21.83
N THR A 625 -27.64 -17.86 -21.03
CA THR A 625 -28.86 -18.58 -21.42
C THR A 625 -29.58 -17.93 -22.61
N GLU A 626 -29.58 -16.60 -22.70
CA GLU A 626 -30.14 -15.88 -23.84
C GLU A 626 -29.30 -16.04 -25.10
N SER A 627 -27.97 -16.10 -24.97
CA SER A 627 -27.05 -16.29 -26.09
C SER A 627 -27.14 -17.71 -26.65
N ALA A 628 -27.27 -18.73 -25.80
CA ALA A 628 -27.45 -20.12 -26.22
C ALA A 628 -28.78 -20.42 -26.95
N LYS A 629 -29.76 -19.51 -26.88
CA LYS A 629 -31.05 -19.63 -27.59
C LYS A 629 -31.05 -19.01 -29.00
N LYS A 630 -30.03 -18.23 -29.33
CA LYS A 630 -29.85 -17.59 -30.64
C LYS A 630 -28.94 -18.46 -31.50
#